data_AF-A0A937JZ26-F1
#
_entry.id   AF-A0A937JZ26-F1
#
_cell.length_a   1.000
_cell.length_b   1.000
_cell.length_c   1.000
_cell.angle_alpha   90.00
_cell.angle_beta   90.00
_cell.angle_gamma   90.00
#
_symmetry.space_group_name_H-M   'P 1'
#
loop_
_entity.id
_entity.type
_entity.pdbx_description
1 polymer ?
#
loop_
_entity_poly.entity_id
_entity_poly.type
_entity_poly.pdbx_seq_one_letter_code
_entity_poly.pdbx_strand_id
1 'polypeptide(L)'
;MNKLTKTQKLKIYFHEPPYIIGEMFLLGGVVMIFAGLILLEPKCLGSFIFISLAVFFLDRKIKTMKRGCLVLENGHKTIARVISITNTSLEHNSRVVKEYNFRYEADGKSFLTEYRSAYKRYLRVGYKVTLYYLPGNPKCVFIPEFYGLSDWK
;
A
#
# COMPACT_ATOMS: atom_id res chain seq x y z
N MET A 1 -5.62 2.60 23.43
CA MET A 1 -5.26 2.50 21.98
C MET A 1 -6.50 2.10 21.20
N ASN A 2 -6.84 2.86 20.16
CA ASN A 2 -7.99 2.59 19.31
C ASN A 2 -7.65 1.44 18.35
N LYS A 3 -8.45 0.36 18.37
CA LYS A 3 -8.32 -0.71 17.37
C LYS A 3 -8.91 -0.25 16.05
N LEU A 4 -8.29 -0.63 14.93
CA LEU A 4 -8.84 -0.35 13.61
C LEU A 4 -10.12 -1.16 13.38
N THR A 5 -11.17 -0.46 12.94
CA THR A 5 -12.42 -1.09 12.51
C THR A 5 -12.21 -1.90 11.23
N LYS A 6 -13.08 -2.89 10.97
CA LYS A 6 -13.04 -3.70 9.75
C LYS A 6 -13.08 -2.83 8.47
N THR A 7 -13.86 -1.75 8.49
CA THR A 7 -14.00 -0.81 7.36
C THR A 7 -12.70 -0.04 7.11
N GLN A 8 -11.99 0.37 8.15
CA GLN A 8 -10.68 1.03 8.00
C GLN A 8 -9.61 0.07 7.48
N LYS A 9 -9.63 -1.19 7.91
CA LYS A 9 -8.73 -2.24 7.37
C LYS A 9 -8.98 -2.46 5.88
N LEU A 10 -10.24 -2.55 5.48
CA LEU A 10 -10.65 -2.64 4.07
C LEU A 10 -10.25 -1.39 3.27
N LYS A 11 -10.37 -0.19 3.85
CA LYS A 11 -9.90 1.05 3.21
C LYS A 11 -8.41 0.97 2.89
N ILE A 12 -7.57 0.56 3.83
CA ILE A 12 -6.11 0.40 3.60
C ILE A 12 -5.86 -0.61 2.48
N TYR A 13 -6.54 -1.75 2.55
CA TYR A 13 -6.40 -2.83 1.58
C TYR A 13 -6.75 -2.40 0.15
N PHE A 14 -7.87 -1.69 -0.04
CA PHE A 14 -8.29 -1.23 -1.36
C PHE A 14 -7.53 0.01 -1.85
N HIS A 15 -6.96 0.82 -0.97
CA HIS A 15 -6.13 1.97 -1.38
C HIS A 15 -4.72 1.59 -1.81
N GLU A 16 -4.22 0.40 -1.45
CA GLU A 16 -2.94 -0.10 -1.97
C GLU A 16 -3.09 -0.48 -3.45
N PRO A 17 -2.32 0.16 -4.35
CA PRO A 17 -2.38 -0.18 -5.77
C PRO A 17 -1.76 -1.56 -6.03
N PRO A 18 -2.26 -2.31 -7.02
CA PRO A 18 -3.36 -1.95 -7.93
C PRO A 18 -4.77 -2.18 -7.36
N TYR A 19 -5.71 -1.27 -7.70
CA TYR A 19 -7.10 -1.35 -7.23
C TYR A 19 -7.81 -2.57 -7.82
N ILE A 20 -8.25 -3.52 -6.97
CA ILE A 20 -9.02 -4.74 -7.31
C ILE A 20 -8.36 -5.73 -8.30
N ILE A 21 -7.23 -5.38 -8.94
CA ILE A 21 -6.60 -6.21 -9.98
C ILE A 21 -6.23 -7.62 -9.48
N GLY A 22 -5.66 -7.75 -8.27
CA GLY A 22 -5.32 -9.07 -7.72
C GLY A 22 -6.53 -9.97 -7.51
N GLU A 23 -7.64 -9.38 -7.08
CA GLU A 23 -8.93 -10.03 -6.87
C GLU A 23 -9.55 -10.48 -8.19
N MET A 24 -9.44 -9.67 -9.26
CA MET A 24 -9.88 -10.04 -10.60
C MET A 24 -9.06 -11.19 -11.17
N PHE A 25 -7.74 -11.15 -11.01
CA PHE A 25 -6.87 -12.24 -11.43
C PHE A 25 -7.20 -13.54 -10.71
N LEU A 26 -7.50 -13.48 -9.40
CA LEU A 26 -7.91 -14.66 -8.64
C LEU A 26 -9.22 -15.24 -9.17
N LEU A 27 -10.24 -14.39 -9.33
CA LEU A 27 -11.55 -14.80 -9.82
C LEU A 27 -11.43 -15.40 -11.23
N GLY A 28 -10.72 -14.73 -12.14
CA GLY A 28 -10.49 -15.21 -13.50
C GLY A 28 -9.75 -16.55 -13.53
N GLY A 29 -8.70 -16.70 -12.71
CA GLY A 29 -7.97 -17.96 -12.58
C GLY A 29 -8.84 -19.12 -12.08
N VAL A 30 -9.69 -18.88 -11.07
CA VAL A 30 -10.63 -19.89 -10.56
C VAL A 30 -11.67 -20.26 -11.61
N VAL A 31 -12.29 -19.27 -12.27
CA VAL A 31 -13.28 -19.52 -13.33
C VAL A 31 -12.68 -20.34 -14.48
N MET A 32 -11.43 -20.06 -14.87
CA MET A 32 -10.74 -20.82 -15.91
C MET A 32 -10.49 -22.28 -15.51
N ILE A 33 -10.16 -22.56 -14.25
CA ILE A 33 -10.02 -23.95 -13.75
C ILE A 33 -11.36 -24.69 -13.86
N PHE A 34 -12.44 -24.08 -13.38
CA PHE A 34 -13.76 -24.69 -13.44
C PHE A 34 -14.22 -24.93 -14.88
N ALA A 35 -14.02 -23.95 -15.77
CA ALA A 35 -14.35 -24.09 -17.18
C ALA A 35 -13.52 -25.19 -17.87
N GLY A 36 -12.22 -25.27 -17.58
CA GLY A 36 -11.34 -26.30 -18.14
C GLY A 36 -11.68 -27.72 -17.66
N LEU A 37 -12.10 -27.86 -16.40
CA LEU A 37 -12.58 -29.13 -15.86
C LEU A 37 -13.89 -29.59 -16.51
N ILE A 38 -14.81 -28.66 -16.78
CA ILE A 38 -16.10 -28.96 -17.42
C ILE A 38 -15.93 -29.29 -18.91
N LEU A 39 -15.06 -28.56 -19.61
CA LEU A 39 -14.87 -28.67 -21.07
C LEU A 39 -13.77 -29.66 -21.48
N LEU A 40 -13.10 -30.32 -20.53
CA LEU A 40 -11.97 -31.25 -20.76
C LEU A 40 -10.83 -30.63 -21.61
N GLU A 41 -10.63 -29.31 -21.53
CA GLU A 41 -9.61 -28.61 -22.31
C GLU A 41 -8.29 -28.48 -21.53
N PRO A 42 -7.11 -28.67 -22.17
CA PRO A 42 -5.80 -28.52 -21.53
C PRO A 42 -5.40 -27.06 -21.22
N LYS A 43 -6.30 -26.08 -21.40
CA LYS A 43 -6.03 -24.64 -21.16
C LYS A 43 -5.90 -24.28 -19.66
N CYS A 44 -5.98 -25.26 -18.76
CA CYS A 44 -5.74 -25.11 -17.31
C CYS A 44 -4.32 -24.59 -16.96
N LEU A 45 -3.36 -24.62 -17.89
CA LEU A 45 -2.04 -24.03 -17.64
C LEU A 45 -2.11 -22.50 -17.50
N GLY A 46 -3.02 -21.83 -18.24
CA GLY A 46 -3.19 -20.38 -18.17
C GLY A 46 -3.73 -19.90 -16.82
N SER A 47 -4.57 -20.70 -16.15
CA SER A 47 -5.11 -20.32 -14.84
C SER A 47 -4.06 -20.24 -13.74
N PHE A 48 -2.99 -21.03 -13.82
CA PHE A 48 -1.89 -20.94 -12.85
C PHE A 48 -1.18 -19.59 -12.92
N ILE A 49 -0.97 -19.04 -14.13
CA ILE A 49 -0.37 -17.70 -14.31
C ILE A 49 -1.26 -16.64 -13.67
N PHE A 50 -2.58 -16.70 -13.91
CA PHE A 50 -3.54 -15.78 -13.31
C PHE A 50 -3.53 -15.86 -11.79
N ILE A 51 -3.54 -17.08 -11.22
CA ILE A 51 -3.50 -17.28 -9.77
C ILE A 51 -2.18 -16.79 -9.17
N SER A 52 -1.04 -17.06 -9.81
CA SER A 52 0.27 -16.58 -9.33
C SER A 52 0.33 -15.05 -9.29
N LEU A 53 -0.14 -14.37 -10.34
CA LEU A 53 -0.25 -12.92 -10.37
C LEU A 53 -1.20 -12.39 -9.29
N ALA A 54 -2.34 -13.07 -9.10
CA ALA A 54 -3.28 -12.74 -8.05
C ALA A 54 -2.64 -12.80 -6.66
N VAL A 55 -2.01 -13.92 -6.33
CA VAL A 55 -1.33 -14.13 -5.04
C VAL A 55 -0.29 -13.05 -4.79
N PHE A 56 0.51 -12.68 -5.78
CA PHE A 56 1.50 -11.62 -5.67
C PHE A 56 0.88 -10.26 -5.28
N PHE A 57 -0.18 -9.83 -5.97
CA PHE A 57 -0.84 -8.57 -5.67
C PHE A 57 -1.57 -8.59 -4.32
N LEU A 58 -2.25 -9.70 -3.99
CA LEU A 58 -2.98 -9.88 -2.74
C LEU A 58 -2.03 -9.90 -1.53
N ASP A 59 -0.90 -10.62 -1.62
CA ASP A 59 0.10 -10.67 -0.55
C ASP A 59 0.65 -9.27 -0.24
N ARG A 60 0.96 -8.48 -1.27
CA ARG A 60 1.39 -7.08 -1.10
C ARG A 60 0.35 -6.24 -0.37
N LYS A 61 -0.93 -6.32 -0.77
CA LYS A 61 -2.03 -5.60 -0.11
C LYS A 61 -2.21 -6.03 1.34
N ILE A 62 -2.16 -7.34 1.61
CA ILE A 62 -2.28 -7.91 2.95
C ILE A 62 -1.13 -7.44 3.84
N LYS A 63 0.11 -7.44 3.32
CA LYS A 63 1.30 -6.95 4.05
C LYS A 63 1.15 -5.47 4.39
N THR A 64 0.73 -4.63 3.43
CA THR A 64 0.48 -3.20 3.69
C THR A 64 -0.61 -2.99 4.74
N MET A 65 -1.73 -3.73 4.65
CA MET A 65 -2.80 -3.67 5.64
C MET A 65 -2.31 -4.12 7.02
N LYS A 66 -1.59 -5.24 7.14
CA LYS A 66 -1.03 -5.72 8.42
C LYS A 66 -0.06 -4.72 9.02
N ARG A 67 0.82 -4.12 8.20
CA ARG A 67 1.73 -3.06 8.64
C ARG A 67 0.96 -1.84 9.13
N GLY A 68 -0.03 -1.38 8.37
CA GLY A 68 -0.90 -0.28 8.78
C GLY A 68 -1.60 -0.57 10.10
N CYS A 69 -2.15 -1.77 10.27
CA CYS A 69 -2.75 -2.20 11.53
C CYS A 69 -1.77 -2.14 12.69
N LEU A 70 -0.60 -2.76 12.53
CA LEU A 70 0.40 -2.84 13.57
C LEU A 70 0.88 -1.43 14.00
N VAL A 71 1.22 -0.59 13.02
CA VAL A 71 1.78 0.74 13.25
C VAL A 71 0.72 1.71 13.79
N LEU A 72 -0.53 1.62 13.35
CA LEU A 72 -1.58 2.54 13.84
C LEU A 72 -2.13 2.14 15.20
N GLU A 73 -2.18 0.85 15.50
CA GLU A 73 -2.65 0.38 16.81
C GLU A 73 -1.56 0.55 17.88
N ASN A 74 -0.28 0.40 17.54
CA ASN A 74 0.84 0.34 18.51
C ASN A 74 1.96 1.37 18.31
N GLY A 75 1.85 2.22 17.29
CA GLY A 75 2.88 3.21 16.99
C GLY A 75 2.67 4.55 17.69
N HIS A 76 3.73 5.33 17.70
CA HIS A 76 3.74 6.71 18.16
C HIS A 76 3.51 7.66 16.98
N LYS A 77 2.80 8.75 17.25
CA LYS A 77 2.49 9.79 16.28
C LYS A 77 3.64 10.80 16.22
N THR A 78 4.05 11.15 15.01
CA THR A 78 5.01 12.23 14.73
C THR A 78 4.59 13.00 13.48
N ILE A 79 5.27 14.10 13.20
CA ILE A 79 5.06 14.90 12.00
C ILE A 79 6.22 14.62 11.05
N ALA A 80 5.89 14.16 9.84
CA ALA A 80 6.86 13.98 8.78
C ALA A 80 6.76 15.13 7.77
N ARG A 81 7.90 15.63 7.31
CA ARG A 81 8.01 16.74 6.35
C ARG A 81 8.63 16.24 5.05
N VAL A 82 8.03 16.61 3.92
CA VAL A 82 8.60 16.34 2.59
C VAL A 82 9.89 17.16 2.45
N ILE A 83 11.03 16.50 2.24
CA ILE A 83 12.33 17.15 2.04
C ILE A 83 12.73 17.23 0.57
N SER A 84 12.35 16.24 -0.23
CA SER A 84 12.64 16.21 -1.66
C SER A 84 11.59 15.38 -2.40
N ILE A 85 11.43 15.70 -3.68
CA ILE A 85 10.53 14.99 -4.59
C ILE A 85 11.33 14.72 -5.86
N THR A 86 11.50 13.46 -6.22
CA THR A 86 12.25 13.03 -7.41
C THR A 86 11.31 12.36 -8.40
N ASN A 87 11.56 12.55 -9.69
CA ASN A 87 10.87 11.81 -10.73
C ASN A 87 11.54 10.44 -10.87
N THR A 88 10.75 9.39 -10.93
CA THR A 88 11.26 8.04 -11.27
C THR A 88 11.17 7.80 -12.77
N SER A 89 11.79 6.74 -13.27
CA SER A 89 11.64 6.28 -14.66
C SER A 89 10.32 5.56 -14.94
N LEU A 90 9.46 5.39 -13.92
CA LEU A 90 8.21 4.66 -14.04
C LEU A 90 7.06 5.60 -14.39
N GLU A 91 6.19 5.15 -15.28
CA GLU A 91 4.93 5.83 -15.60
C GLU A 91 3.73 4.97 -15.25
N HIS A 92 2.65 5.62 -14.83
CA HIS A 92 1.35 4.99 -14.57
C HIS A 92 0.27 5.89 -15.17
N ASN A 93 -0.47 5.38 -16.17
CA ASN A 93 -1.51 6.13 -16.88
C ASN A 93 -1.00 7.46 -17.44
N SER A 94 0.13 7.42 -18.17
CA SER A 94 0.81 8.59 -18.76
C SER A 94 1.24 9.64 -17.73
N ARG A 95 1.45 9.22 -16.48
CA ARG A 95 1.94 10.08 -15.39
C ARG A 95 3.20 9.50 -14.82
N VAL A 96 4.25 10.32 -14.79
CA VAL A 96 5.50 9.98 -14.11
C VAL A 96 5.24 9.76 -12.62
N VAL A 97 5.65 8.58 -12.13
CA VAL A 97 5.62 8.24 -10.71
C VAL A 97 6.69 9.09 -10.01
N LYS A 98 6.27 9.80 -8.98
CA LYS A 98 7.17 10.59 -8.13
C LYS A 98 7.52 9.82 -6.87
N GLU A 99 8.76 9.96 -6.44
CA GLU A 99 9.24 9.51 -5.14
C GLU A 99 9.34 10.71 -4.19
N TYR A 100 8.67 10.59 -3.06
CA TYR A 100 8.55 11.60 -2.03
C TYR A 100 9.37 11.14 -0.83
N ASN A 101 10.38 11.94 -0.46
CA ASN A 101 11.23 11.67 0.68
C ASN A 101 10.73 12.46 1.88
N PHE A 102 10.36 11.77 2.95
CA PHE A 102 9.86 12.36 4.18
C PHE A 102 10.92 12.25 5.28
N ARG A 103 11.18 13.36 5.95
CA ARG A 103 11.97 13.39 7.18
C ARG A 103 11.05 13.47 8.39
N TYR A 104 11.33 12.68 9.42
CA TYR A 104 10.65 12.73 10.70
C TYR A 104 11.63 12.47 11.83
N GLU A 105 11.27 12.89 13.04
CA GLU A 105 12.03 12.61 14.25
C GLU A 105 11.33 11.54 15.08
N ALA A 106 12.12 10.59 15.57
CA ALA A 106 11.71 9.56 16.51
C ALA A 106 12.85 9.37 17.52
N ASP A 107 12.52 9.42 18.80
CA ASP A 107 13.44 9.16 19.91
C ASP A 107 14.75 9.98 19.83
N GLY A 108 14.61 11.26 19.46
CA GLY A 108 15.73 12.21 19.32
C GLY A 108 16.61 12.01 18.08
N LYS A 109 16.24 11.11 17.16
CA LYS A 109 16.97 10.85 15.91
C LYS A 109 16.12 11.19 14.69
N SER A 110 16.76 11.71 13.65
CA SER A 110 16.13 11.97 12.35
C SER A 110 16.14 10.71 11.50
N PHE A 111 14.98 10.38 10.93
CA PHE A 111 14.80 9.26 9.99
C PHE A 111 14.27 9.76 8.65
N LEU A 112 14.46 8.93 7.62
CA LEU A 112 13.94 9.14 6.28
C LEU A 112 13.02 7.98 5.91
N THR A 113 11.91 8.30 5.27
CA THR A 113 11.04 7.30 4.65
C THR A 113 10.65 7.74 3.24
N GLU A 114 10.59 6.76 2.35
CA GLU A 114 10.28 6.95 0.95
C GLU A 114 8.83 6.51 0.66
N TYR A 115 8.15 7.28 -0.17
CA TYR A 115 6.85 6.92 -0.69
C TYR A 115 6.78 7.22 -2.18
N ARG A 116 6.28 6.28 -2.98
CA ARG A 116 6.17 6.42 -4.44
C ARG A 116 4.71 6.50 -4.86
N SER A 117 4.36 7.52 -5.65
CA SER A 117 3.00 7.66 -6.18
C SER A 117 2.92 8.58 -7.41
N ALA A 118 2.08 8.20 -8.37
CA ALA A 118 1.70 9.05 -9.50
C ALA A 118 0.53 10.01 -9.15
N TYR A 119 -0.14 9.83 -8.01
CA TYR A 119 -1.44 10.45 -7.71
C TYR A 119 -1.40 11.50 -6.59
N LYS A 120 -0.31 11.59 -5.83
CA LYS A 120 -0.17 12.54 -4.69
C LYS A 120 0.50 13.87 -5.07
N ARG A 121 0.08 14.47 -6.19
CA ARG A 121 0.69 15.69 -6.76
C ARG A 121 0.50 16.96 -5.92
N TYR A 122 -0.44 16.96 -4.97
CA TYR A 122 -0.64 18.09 -4.06
C TYR A 122 0.51 18.25 -3.06
N LEU A 123 1.31 17.20 -2.84
CA LEU A 123 2.48 17.24 -1.97
C LEU A 123 3.56 18.14 -2.59
N ARG A 124 4.04 19.09 -1.80
CA ARG A 124 5.15 19.99 -2.15
C ARG A 124 6.28 19.82 -1.13
N VAL A 125 7.49 20.22 -1.50
CA VAL A 125 8.59 20.29 -0.53
C VAL A 125 8.17 21.19 0.63
N GLY A 126 8.37 20.69 1.84
CA GLY A 126 7.93 21.31 3.08
C GLY A 126 6.53 20.96 3.55
N TYR A 127 5.74 20.24 2.76
CA TYR A 127 4.43 19.74 3.18
C TYR A 127 4.59 18.80 4.39
N LYS A 128 3.68 18.94 5.36
CA LYS A 128 3.69 18.16 6.61
C LYS A 128 2.56 17.14 6.58
N VAL A 129 2.86 15.90 6.93
CA VAL A 129 1.88 14.82 7.08
C VAL A 129 2.00 14.21 8.47
N THR A 130 0.90 13.67 8.96
CA THR A 130 0.94 12.84 10.16
C THR A 130 1.50 11.47 9.80
N LEU A 131 2.54 11.05 10.52
CA LEU A 131 3.18 9.75 10.38
C LEU A 131 3.12 9.01 11.70
N TYR A 132 2.87 7.71 11.64
CA TYR A 132 2.98 6.80 12.78
C TYR A 132 4.19 5.90 12.58
N TYR A 133 4.94 5.64 13.65
CA TYR A 133 6.10 4.75 13.66
C TYR A 133 6.05 3.81 14.86
N LEU A 134 6.63 2.62 14.74
CA LEU A 134 6.77 1.72 15.89
C LEU A 134 8.00 2.12 16.74
N PRO A 135 7.88 2.37 18.05
CA PRO A 135 9.02 2.78 18.88
C PRO A 135 10.15 1.74 18.92
N GLY A 136 9.81 0.43 18.89
CA GLY A 136 10.81 -0.63 18.79
C GLY A 136 11.47 -0.78 17.40
N ASN A 137 10.90 -0.16 16.37
CA ASN A 137 11.47 -0.15 15.01
C ASN A 137 11.02 1.12 14.26
N PRO A 138 11.72 2.25 14.45
CA PRO A 138 11.32 3.54 13.89
C PRO A 138 11.24 3.57 12.37
N LYS A 139 11.87 2.61 11.65
CA LYS A 139 11.77 2.48 10.18
C LYS A 139 10.43 1.91 9.73
N CYS A 140 9.71 1.20 10.61
CA CYS A 140 8.38 0.69 10.32
C CYS A 140 7.35 1.80 10.52
N VAL A 141 6.97 2.43 9.41
CA VAL A 141 6.12 3.62 9.42
C VAL A 141 4.86 3.45 8.59
N PHE A 142 3.87 4.28 8.87
CA PHE A 142 2.62 4.35 8.14
C PHE A 142 2.05 5.77 8.13
N ILE A 143 1.55 6.23 6.98
CA ILE A 143 0.95 7.55 6.79
C ILE A 143 -0.55 7.37 6.47
N PRO A 144 -1.46 7.52 7.46
CA PRO A 144 -2.89 7.25 7.30
C PRO A 144 -3.56 8.01 6.16
N GLU A 145 -3.17 9.27 5.96
CA GLU A 145 -3.71 10.16 4.93
C GLU A 145 -3.57 9.57 3.52
N PHE A 146 -2.53 8.76 3.28
CA PHE A 146 -2.30 8.17 1.96
C PHE A 146 -3.28 7.04 1.64
N TYR A 147 -3.96 6.50 2.65
CA TYR A 147 -4.91 5.39 2.55
C TYR A 147 -6.35 5.80 2.91
N GLY A 148 -6.67 7.09 2.84
CA GLY A 148 -8.03 7.58 3.10
C GLY A 148 -8.45 7.54 4.57
N LEU A 149 -7.46 7.59 5.47
CA LEU A 149 -7.64 7.61 6.93
C LEU A 149 -7.14 8.95 7.53
N SER A 150 -7.53 10.08 6.92
CA SER A 150 -7.14 11.43 7.38
C SER A 150 -7.53 11.71 8.83
N ASP A 151 -8.64 11.12 9.28
CA ASP A 151 -9.24 11.41 10.60
C ASP A 151 -8.81 10.42 11.68
N TRP A 152 -7.76 9.62 11.44
CA TRP A 152 -7.23 8.68 12.43
C TRP A 152 -6.67 9.44 13.64
N LYS A 153 -7.30 9.22 14.81
CA LYS A 153 -6.97 9.84 16.10
C LYS A 153 -6.20 8.86 16.99
#